data_AF-A0A4Y7QG40-F1
#
_entry.id   AF-A0A4Y7QG40-F1
#
_cell.length_a   1.000
_cell.length_b   1.000
_cell.length_c   1.000
_cell.angle_alpha   90.00
_cell.angle_beta   90.00
_cell.angle_gamma   90.00
#
_symmetry.space_group_name_H-M   'P 1'
#
loop_
_entity.id
_entity.type
_entity.pdbx_description
1 polymer ?
#
loop_
_entity_poly.entity_id
_entity_poly.type
_entity_poly.pdbx_seq_one_letter_code
_entity_poly.pdbx_strand_id
1 'polypeptide(L)'
;MDHQPTDSSPAFEPIDDIPLGHVRLVLERNSSFYLDIPLDVMRNLCLKPRKYLVYLGWCILGTEGKLTGRDGSELMELEGGLDDKGLYYYVTGTLEKTDLSQAIDLEVIKQSTVHSGTTDSHKTFADTLLQRDNCCVFTGLDKSLRLGMHIIPYARGSEWLRLIIANRPKYGEEVEDLVDIEDIRNGISENPNIRMAFDLRHLVILKTPNHVLTNMDVPQRAERRSAMPEDVAYPDNERYTLQWLVIPGVAELRYFADHNMDAAFKKETEEPKPSELLLHYNYGAAAVRHWGHGMGVLQERPNLPRPTGPVRTRKERSAAIRKRDRTQGEWDADDIVLFFWANTPAARERRRKEQEERTQYMEAWRQGVEPTAD
;
A
#
# COMPACT_ATOMS: atom_id res chain seq x y z
N MET A 1 -55.85 6.51 10.76
CA MET A 1 -54.84 5.58 11.30
C MET A 1 -53.56 5.89 10.55
N ASP A 2 -52.74 6.74 11.15
CA ASP A 2 -51.50 7.23 10.55
C ASP A 2 -50.43 6.15 10.61
N HIS A 3 -49.96 5.71 9.45
CA HIS A 3 -48.76 4.89 9.35
C HIS A 3 -47.54 5.80 9.51
N GLN A 4 -46.99 5.83 10.73
CA GLN A 4 -45.62 6.32 10.93
C GLN A 4 -44.64 5.33 10.26
N PRO A 5 -43.75 5.79 9.37
CA PRO A 5 -42.65 4.98 8.91
C PRO A 5 -41.70 4.76 10.09
N THR A 6 -41.52 3.49 10.47
CA THR A 6 -40.49 3.08 11.41
C THR A 6 -39.14 3.31 10.72
N ASP A 7 -38.53 4.44 11.03
CA ASP A 7 -37.16 4.78 10.70
C ASP A 7 -36.23 3.87 11.51
N SER A 8 -36.06 2.64 11.04
CA SER A 8 -35.04 1.72 11.55
C SER A 8 -33.69 2.16 11.02
N SER A 9 -33.13 3.21 11.63
CA SER A 9 -31.72 3.53 11.47
C SER A 9 -30.90 2.28 11.73
N PRO A 10 -29.94 1.91 10.85
CA PRO A 10 -29.13 0.73 11.04
C PRO A 10 -28.43 0.82 12.40
N ALA A 11 -28.57 -0.24 13.20
CA ALA A 11 -27.88 -0.34 14.47
C ALA A 11 -26.37 -0.27 14.20
N PHE A 12 -25.74 0.87 14.55
CA PHE A 12 -24.30 1.02 14.51
C PHE A 12 -23.67 -0.10 15.34
N GLU A 13 -22.79 -0.90 14.75
CA GLU A 13 -21.94 -1.81 15.52
C GLU A 13 -21.21 -0.99 16.60
N PRO A 14 -21.15 -1.47 17.84
CA PRO A 14 -20.53 -0.71 18.92
C PRO A 14 -19.07 -0.44 18.56
N ILE A 15 -18.72 0.84 18.47
CA ILE A 15 -17.37 1.38 18.21
C ILE A 15 -16.34 0.88 19.26
N ASP A 16 -16.79 0.21 20.32
CA ASP A 16 -16.02 -0.12 21.51
C ASP A 16 -15.17 -1.41 21.44
N ASP A 17 -15.35 -2.30 20.46
CA ASP A 17 -14.47 -3.48 20.34
C ASP A 17 -13.22 -3.19 19.50
N ILE A 18 -12.25 -2.51 20.13
CA ILE A 18 -10.91 -2.31 19.57
C ILE A 18 -10.04 -3.51 19.98
N PRO A 19 -9.38 -4.21 19.03
CA PRO A 19 -8.53 -5.35 19.33
C PRO A 19 -7.41 -5.01 20.33
N LEU A 20 -7.02 -5.97 21.16
CA LEU A 20 -5.86 -5.82 22.04
C LEU A 20 -4.59 -5.56 21.21
N GLY A 21 -3.73 -4.65 21.67
CA GLY A 21 -2.52 -4.26 20.96
C GLY A 21 -2.77 -3.32 19.78
N HIS A 22 -3.98 -2.77 19.63
CA HIS A 22 -4.34 -1.89 18.52
C HIS A 22 -4.84 -0.53 19.02
N VAL A 23 -4.82 0.43 18.12
CA VAL A 23 -5.54 1.71 18.23
C VAL A 23 -6.52 1.84 17.09
N ARG A 24 -7.57 2.62 17.30
CA ARG A 24 -8.54 2.98 16.27
C ARG A 24 -8.40 4.46 15.89
N LEU A 25 -8.19 4.73 14.61
CA LEU A 25 -8.26 6.08 14.05
C LEU A 25 -9.53 6.23 13.22
N VAL A 26 -10.51 6.99 13.73
CA VAL A 26 -11.76 7.28 13.02
C VAL A 26 -11.55 8.46 12.07
N LEU A 27 -11.89 8.26 10.80
CA LEU A 27 -11.71 9.24 9.72
C LEU A 27 -13.04 9.89 9.31
N GLU A 28 -14.16 9.22 9.56
CA GLU A 28 -15.50 9.78 9.37
C GLU A 28 -16.45 9.23 10.44
N ARG A 29 -16.99 10.13 11.27
CA ARG A 29 -17.76 9.78 12.48
C ARG A 29 -19.05 9.01 12.19
N ASN A 30 -19.70 9.29 11.07
CA ASN A 30 -21.03 8.80 10.76
C ASN A 30 -21.05 7.53 9.90
N SER A 31 -19.89 7.11 9.37
CA SER A 31 -19.83 6.08 8.33
C SER A 31 -19.09 4.81 8.72
N SER A 32 -18.63 4.71 9.97
CA SER A 32 -17.78 3.63 10.43
C SER A 32 -16.48 3.49 9.61
N PHE A 33 -16.02 4.57 8.94
CA PHE A 33 -14.74 4.57 8.25
C PHE A 33 -13.61 4.88 9.25
N TYR A 34 -12.83 3.85 9.57
CA TYR A 34 -11.73 3.93 10.53
C TYR A 34 -10.58 2.99 10.14
N LEU A 35 -9.44 3.17 10.81
CA LEU A 35 -8.30 2.26 10.77
C LEU A 35 -8.12 1.57 12.10
N ASP A 36 -7.95 0.25 12.11
CA ASP A 36 -7.44 -0.50 13.27
C ASP A 36 -5.96 -0.80 13.06
N ILE A 37 -5.10 -0.11 13.81
CA ILE A 37 -3.66 -0.08 13.56
C ILE A 37 -2.94 -0.82 14.70
N PRO A 38 -2.11 -1.84 14.40
CA PRO A 38 -1.30 -2.51 15.40
C PRO A 38 -0.28 -1.54 16.03
N LEU A 39 -0.22 -1.50 17.36
CA LEU A 39 0.68 -0.62 18.11
C LEU A 39 2.17 -0.97 17.88
N ASP A 40 2.49 -2.25 17.72
CA ASP A 40 3.84 -2.71 17.41
C ASP A 40 4.31 -2.23 16.04
N VAL A 41 3.43 -2.27 15.03
CA VAL A 41 3.69 -1.70 13.70
C VAL A 41 3.93 -0.19 13.81
N MET A 42 3.05 0.55 14.51
CA MET A 42 3.20 1.99 14.68
C MET A 42 4.53 2.41 15.31
N ARG A 43 4.96 1.71 16.37
CA ARG A 43 6.23 2.00 17.07
C ARG A 43 7.44 1.84 16.15
N ASN A 44 7.35 0.99 15.15
CA ASN A 44 8.42 0.78 14.17
C ASN A 44 8.39 1.83 13.04
N LEU A 45 7.21 2.37 12.71
CA LEU A 45 7.04 3.32 11.61
C LEU A 45 7.38 4.76 11.98
N CYS A 46 7.09 5.19 13.22
CA CYS A 46 7.28 6.57 13.65
C CYS A 46 7.56 6.67 15.17
N LEU A 47 8.50 7.53 15.53
CA LEU A 47 8.87 7.85 16.91
C LEU A 47 7.83 8.74 17.61
N LYS A 48 6.96 9.40 16.84
CA LYS A 48 5.88 10.29 17.32
C LYS A 48 4.52 9.75 16.87
N PRO A 49 3.96 8.77 17.60
CA PRO A 49 2.82 7.99 17.11
C PRO A 49 1.55 8.83 16.92
N ARG A 50 1.31 9.89 17.72
CA ARG A 50 0.17 10.80 17.50
C ARG A 50 0.32 11.66 16.24
N LYS A 51 1.52 12.21 15.96
CA LYS A 51 1.80 12.86 14.67
C LYS A 51 1.58 11.90 13.52
N TYR A 52 1.97 10.63 13.68
CA TYR A 52 1.77 9.62 12.67
C TYR A 52 0.27 9.36 12.38
N LEU A 53 -0.61 9.37 13.38
CA LEU A 53 -2.06 9.31 13.16
C LEU A 53 -2.57 10.52 12.34
N VAL A 54 -2.07 11.72 12.61
CA VAL A 54 -2.38 12.92 11.81
C VAL A 54 -1.89 12.74 10.37
N TYR A 55 -0.67 12.22 10.19
CA TYR A 55 -0.09 11.94 8.87
C TYR A 55 -0.93 10.93 8.08
N LEU A 56 -1.41 9.86 8.72
CA LEU A 56 -2.30 8.89 8.07
C LEU A 56 -3.62 9.52 7.65
N GLY A 57 -4.27 10.27 8.54
CA GLY A 57 -5.50 10.99 8.23
C GLY A 57 -5.34 11.93 7.04
N TRP A 58 -4.24 12.68 7.02
CA TRP A 58 -3.88 13.56 5.90
C TRP A 58 -3.61 12.78 4.61
N CYS A 59 -2.81 11.72 4.63
CA CYS A 59 -2.53 10.89 3.45
C CYS A 59 -3.81 10.28 2.87
N ILE A 60 -4.77 9.92 3.72
CA ILE A 60 -6.02 9.28 3.28
C ILE A 60 -7.00 10.32 2.77
N LEU A 61 -7.31 11.34 3.55
CA LEU A 61 -8.35 12.31 3.23
C LEU A 61 -7.87 13.42 2.28
N GLY A 62 -6.56 13.68 2.22
CA GLY A 62 -5.98 14.73 1.39
C GLY A 62 -6.12 16.14 1.96
N THR A 63 -6.81 16.26 3.10
CA THR A 63 -7.14 17.52 3.76
C THR A 63 -6.46 17.60 5.11
N GLU A 64 -5.97 18.78 5.47
CA GLU A 64 -5.44 19.05 6.81
C GLU A 64 -6.50 18.85 7.89
N GLY A 65 -6.06 18.30 9.01
CA GLY A 65 -6.93 17.96 10.12
C GLY A 65 -6.16 17.87 11.42
N LYS A 66 -6.91 17.65 12.50
CA LYS A 66 -6.37 17.59 13.86
C LYS A 66 -6.79 16.29 14.52
N LEU A 67 -5.99 15.85 15.49
CA LEU A 67 -6.30 14.67 16.29
C LEU A 67 -7.09 15.07 17.53
N THR A 68 -8.20 14.38 17.80
CA THR A 68 -8.96 14.50 19.05
C THR A 68 -9.12 13.14 19.73
N GLY A 69 -9.36 13.17 21.04
CA GLY A 69 -9.59 11.98 21.85
C GLY A 69 -11.01 11.42 21.72
N ARG A 70 -11.35 10.47 22.59
CA ARG A 70 -12.65 9.77 22.61
C ARG A 70 -13.86 10.71 22.69
N ASP A 71 -13.73 11.79 23.45
CA ASP A 71 -14.76 12.82 23.64
C ASP A 71 -14.98 13.67 22.37
N GLY A 72 -14.00 13.69 21.47
CA GLY A 72 -14.03 14.45 20.22
C GLY A 72 -13.92 15.96 20.38
N SER A 73 -13.88 16.47 21.62
CA SER A 73 -13.88 17.89 21.94
C SER A 73 -12.49 18.48 22.13
N GLU A 74 -11.56 17.73 22.72
CA GLU A 74 -10.24 18.26 23.04
C GLU A 74 -9.19 17.92 21.97
N LEU A 75 -8.46 18.94 21.53
CA LEU A 75 -7.30 18.77 20.65
C LEU A 75 -6.17 18.07 21.41
N MET A 76 -5.65 17.00 20.83
CA MET A 76 -4.56 16.26 21.45
C MET A 76 -3.20 16.87 21.13
N GLU A 77 -2.32 16.91 22.13
CA GLU A 77 -0.90 17.15 21.91
C GLU A 77 -0.25 16.02 21.10
N LEU A 78 0.53 16.38 20.09
CA LEU A 78 1.09 15.44 19.12
C LEU A 78 2.39 14.76 19.58
N GLU A 79 3.01 15.22 20.67
CA GLU A 79 4.27 14.68 21.21
C GLU A 79 4.06 13.47 22.15
N GLY A 80 2.81 13.10 22.43
CA GLY A 80 2.46 12.00 23.32
C GLY A 80 2.45 10.61 22.67
N GLY A 81 2.39 9.59 23.53
CA GLY A 81 2.21 8.18 23.15
C GLY A 81 0.77 7.81 22.82
N LEU A 82 0.55 6.55 22.44
CA LEU A 82 -0.78 5.99 22.24
C LEU A 82 -1.08 4.91 23.27
N ASP A 83 -2.34 4.86 23.68
CA ASP A 83 -2.84 3.91 24.66
C ASP A 83 -3.37 2.66 23.94
N ASP A 84 -3.20 1.51 24.59
CA ASP A 84 -3.81 0.27 24.10
C ASP A 84 -5.32 0.40 24.05
N LYS A 85 -5.92 -0.04 22.94
CA LYS A 85 -7.34 0.20 22.62
C LYS A 85 -7.73 1.68 22.59
N GLY A 86 -6.77 2.56 22.32
CA GLY A 86 -7.00 3.99 22.18
C GLY A 86 -7.91 4.29 21.00
N LEU A 87 -8.91 5.16 21.21
CA LEU A 87 -9.83 5.64 20.18
C LEU A 87 -9.53 7.10 19.88
N TYR A 88 -9.14 7.37 18.64
CA TYR A 88 -8.72 8.68 18.16
C TYR A 88 -9.55 9.10 16.97
N TYR A 89 -9.80 10.40 16.83
CA TYR A 89 -10.53 10.95 15.69
C TYR A 89 -9.62 11.90 14.93
N TYR A 90 -9.57 11.72 13.61
CA TYR A 90 -9.02 12.72 12.71
C TYR A 90 -10.14 13.64 12.25
N VAL A 91 -10.08 14.92 12.62
CA VAL A 91 -11.13 15.88 12.36
C VAL A 91 -10.65 16.90 11.34
N THR A 92 -11.35 16.99 10.20
CA THR A 92 -11.15 18.01 9.17
C THR A 92 -12.28 19.05 9.25
N GLY A 93 -11.97 20.35 9.30
CA GLY A 93 -12.98 21.40 9.20
C GLY A 93 -14.09 21.33 10.26
N THR A 94 -15.37 21.39 9.84
CA THR A 94 -16.55 21.35 10.71
C THR A 94 -16.93 19.91 11.10
N LEU A 95 -17.41 19.74 12.33
CA LEU A 95 -17.66 18.44 12.97
C LEU A 95 -18.75 17.56 12.31
N GLU A 96 -19.56 18.12 11.41
CA GLU A 96 -20.78 17.46 10.91
C GLU A 96 -20.54 16.48 9.77
N LYS A 97 -19.57 16.72 8.89
CA LYS A 97 -19.26 15.84 7.76
C LYS A 97 -17.84 16.02 7.24
N THR A 98 -17.11 14.91 7.13
CA THR A 98 -15.80 14.88 6.48
C THR A 98 -15.95 15.13 4.99
N ASP A 99 -15.22 16.10 4.44
CA ASP A 99 -15.13 16.28 2.99
C ASP A 99 -14.18 15.21 2.40
N LEU A 100 -14.75 14.30 1.61
CA LEU A 100 -14.02 13.22 0.94
C LEU A 100 -13.64 13.55 -0.51
N SER A 101 -13.84 14.80 -0.95
CA SER A 101 -13.54 15.27 -2.31
C SER A 101 -12.07 15.02 -2.69
N GLN A 102 -11.17 15.22 -1.73
CA GLN A 102 -9.73 15.04 -1.93
C GLN A 102 -9.25 13.64 -1.56
N ALA A 103 -10.08 12.77 -0.97
CA ALA A 103 -9.63 11.50 -0.41
C ALA A 103 -9.02 10.54 -1.46
N ILE A 104 -8.23 9.57 -1.01
CA ILE A 104 -7.70 8.51 -1.86
C ILE A 104 -8.83 7.76 -2.59
N ASP A 105 -8.53 7.24 -3.78
CA ASP A 105 -9.37 6.28 -4.49
C ASP A 105 -8.66 4.92 -4.47
N LEU A 106 -9.30 3.95 -3.83
CA LEU A 106 -8.76 2.59 -3.70
C LEU A 106 -8.68 1.85 -5.04
N GLU A 107 -9.38 2.30 -6.08
CA GLU A 107 -9.19 1.78 -7.43
C GLU A 107 -7.74 1.96 -7.89
N VAL A 108 -7.08 3.06 -7.55
CA VAL A 108 -5.71 3.36 -7.99
C VAL A 108 -4.73 2.24 -7.60
N ILE A 109 -4.91 1.67 -6.41
CA ILE A 109 -4.04 0.64 -5.87
C ILE A 109 -4.50 -0.79 -6.12
N LYS A 110 -5.64 -1.01 -6.79
CA LYS A 110 -6.02 -2.37 -7.16
C LYS A 110 -4.95 -2.95 -8.08
N GLN A 111 -4.48 -4.15 -7.75
CA GLN A 111 -3.49 -4.83 -8.57
C GLN A 111 -4.04 -5.01 -9.98
N SER A 112 -3.22 -4.67 -10.97
CA SER A 112 -3.50 -5.04 -12.35
C SER A 112 -3.07 -6.48 -12.53
N THR A 113 -4.01 -7.36 -12.88
CA THR A 113 -3.70 -8.75 -13.29
C THR A 113 -2.97 -8.82 -14.63
N VAL A 114 -2.64 -7.68 -15.25
CA VAL A 114 -1.94 -7.63 -16.53
C VAL A 114 -0.49 -7.31 -16.24
N HIS A 115 0.37 -8.33 -16.35
CA HIS A 115 1.80 -8.13 -16.51
C HIS A 115 2.00 -7.28 -17.77
N SER A 116 2.48 -6.05 -17.58
CA SER A 116 2.87 -5.21 -18.69
C SER A 116 4.05 -5.90 -19.37
N GLY A 117 3.78 -6.51 -20.50
CA GLY A 117 4.82 -7.09 -21.33
C GLY A 117 5.80 -6.01 -21.74
N THR A 118 7.04 -6.41 -21.96
CA THR A 118 8.15 -5.61 -22.48
C THR A 118 7.76 -4.89 -23.77
N THR A 119 7.18 -3.69 -23.67
CA THR A 119 7.06 -2.75 -24.78
C THR A 119 8.28 -1.83 -24.78
N ASP A 120 8.65 -1.28 -25.93
CA ASP A 120 9.81 -0.39 -26.04
C ASP A 120 9.72 0.85 -25.13
N SER A 121 8.51 1.33 -24.81
CA SER A 121 8.30 2.45 -23.89
C SER A 121 8.77 2.15 -22.46
N HIS A 122 8.56 0.92 -21.98
CA HIS A 122 9.05 0.48 -20.67
C HIS A 122 10.58 0.51 -20.56
N LYS A 123 11.27 0.30 -21.69
CA LYS A 123 12.72 0.37 -21.71
C LYS A 123 13.19 1.82 -21.50
N THR A 124 12.57 2.78 -22.18
CA THR A 124 12.87 4.21 -22.00
C THR A 124 12.66 4.65 -20.56
N PHE A 125 11.55 4.28 -19.93
CA PHE A 125 11.29 4.60 -18.53
C PHE A 125 12.37 4.05 -17.57
N ALA A 126 12.71 2.77 -17.71
CA ALA A 126 13.72 2.12 -16.87
C ALA A 126 15.14 2.68 -17.11
N ASP A 127 15.43 3.08 -18.35
CA ASP A 127 16.68 3.73 -18.73
C ASP A 127 16.77 5.15 -18.16
N THR A 128 15.69 5.93 -18.16
CA THR A 128 15.69 7.26 -17.51
C THR A 128 15.80 7.14 -15.99
N LEU A 129 15.10 6.17 -15.37
CA LEU A 129 15.30 5.88 -13.95
C LEU A 129 16.74 5.49 -13.64
N LEU A 130 17.46 4.81 -14.55
CA LEU A 130 18.89 4.53 -14.37
C LEU A 130 19.73 5.79 -14.25
N GLN A 131 19.40 6.81 -15.04
CA GLN A 131 20.17 8.04 -15.09
C GLN A 131 20.08 8.79 -13.75
N ARG A 132 18.92 8.74 -13.08
CA ARG A 132 18.69 9.31 -11.75
C ARG A 132 19.14 8.42 -10.60
N ASP A 133 18.84 7.12 -10.66
CA ASP A 133 18.95 6.22 -9.50
C ASP A 133 20.26 5.42 -9.48
N ASN A 134 20.86 5.20 -10.65
CA ASN A 134 22.06 4.38 -10.91
C ASN A 134 21.96 2.88 -10.54
N CYS A 135 21.31 2.51 -9.44
CA CYS A 135 21.16 1.13 -8.97
C CYS A 135 19.77 0.94 -8.31
N CYS A 136 19.53 -0.17 -7.60
CA CYS A 136 18.38 -0.20 -6.69
C CYS A 136 18.61 0.84 -5.58
N VAL A 137 17.70 1.81 -5.45
CA VAL A 137 17.93 2.95 -4.54
C VAL A 137 18.00 2.55 -3.07
N PHE A 138 17.33 1.47 -2.68
CA PHE A 138 17.30 0.99 -1.29
C PHE A 138 18.48 0.07 -0.98
N THR A 139 18.74 -0.92 -1.84
CA THR A 139 19.68 -2.01 -1.55
C THR A 139 21.07 -1.82 -2.14
N GLY A 140 21.23 -0.92 -3.11
CA GLY A 140 22.48 -0.77 -3.87
C GLY A 140 22.75 -1.90 -4.86
N LEU A 141 21.80 -2.83 -5.05
CA LEU A 141 21.96 -3.94 -6.00
C LEU A 141 22.19 -3.43 -7.43
N ASP A 142 23.04 -4.16 -8.14
CA ASP A 142 23.58 -3.81 -9.45
C ASP A 142 22.51 -3.59 -10.53
N LYS A 143 22.92 -2.85 -11.57
CA LYS A 143 22.15 -2.47 -12.76
C LYS A 143 21.46 -3.64 -13.46
N SER A 144 22.04 -4.84 -13.40
CA SER A 144 21.54 -6.04 -14.09
C SER A 144 20.31 -6.69 -13.46
N LEU A 145 20.01 -6.42 -12.18
CA LEU A 145 18.95 -7.10 -11.42
C LEU A 145 17.79 -6.18 -11.02
N ARG A 146 17.70 -4.99 -11.60
CA ARG A 146 16.73 -3.98 -11.19
C ARG A 146 15.59 -3.82 -12.19
N LEU A 147 14.47 -3.35 -11.68
CA LEU A 147 13.27 -3.01 -12.45
C LEU A 147 12.87 -1.57 -12.14
N GLY A 148 12.29 -0.90 -13.14
CA GLY A 148 11.56 0.34 -12.91
C GLY A 148 10.19 0.01 -12.33
N MET A 149 9.94 0.43 -11.09
CA MET A 149 8.64 0.34 -10.43
C MET A 149 7.93 1.66 -10.52
N HIS A 150 6.63 1.63 -10.84
CA HIS A 150 5.79 2.82 -10.78
C HIS A 150 5.11 2.94 -9.41
N ILE A 151 4.98 4.16 -8.88
CA ILE A 151 4.26 4.45 -7.63
C ILE A 151 2.74 4.31 -7.86
N ILE A 152 2.25 5.00 -8.89
CA ILE A 152 0.92 4.80 -9.47
C ILE A 152 1.07 3.78 -10.60
N PRO A 153 0.44 2.61 -10.54
CA PRO A 153 0.69 1.54 -11.49
C PRO A 153 0.49 1.98 -12.94
N TYR A 154 1.42 1.62 -13.82
CA TYR A 154 1.35 1.91 -15.27
C TYR A 154 -0.02 1.59 -15.88
N ALA A 155 -0.62 0.46 -15.48
CA ALA A 155 -1.93 0.01 -15.97
C ALA A 155 -3.10 0.95 -15.66
N ARG A 156 -2.92 1.92 -14.74
CA ARG A 156 -3.90 2.99 -14.50
C ARG A 156 -3.88 4.05 -15.60
N GLY A 157 -2.73 4.25 -16.22
CA GLY A 157 -2.55 5.23 -17.28
C GLY A 157 -2.56 6.68 -16.79
N SER A 158 -2.19 7.57 -17.68
CA SER A 158 -1.89 8.97 -17.36
C SER A 158 -3.14 9.80 -17.00
N GLU A 159 -4.35 9.33 -17.31
CA GLU A 159 -5.61 9.97 -16.86
C GLU A 159 -5.80 9.86 -15.35
N TRP A 160 -5.53 8.68 -14.78
CA TRP A 160 -5.59 8.48 -13.33
C TRP A 160 -4.54 9.33 -12.61
N LEU A 161 -3.33 9.38 -13.16
CA LEU A 161 -2.25 10.21 -12.62
C LEU A 161 -2.68 11.69 -12.54
N ARG A 162 -3.18 12.25 -13.65
CA ARG A 162 -3.66 13.64 -13.70
C ARG A 162 -4.81 13.90 -12.73
N LEU A 163 -5.74 12.95 -12.59
CA LEU A 163 -6.83 13.07 -11.61
C LEU A 163 -6.31 13.15 -10.17
N ILE A 164 -5.33 12.31 -9.82
CA ILE A 164 -4.72 12.33 -8.49
C ILE A 164 -4.07 13.69 -8.20
N ILE A 165 -3.29 14.20 -9.14
CA ILE A 165 -2.59 15.48 -9.00
C ILE A 165 -3.57 16.65 -8.92
N ALA A 166 -4.64 16.64 -9.71
CA ALA A 166 -5.64 17.70 -9.71
C ALA A 166 -6.45 17.75 -8.40
N ASN A 167 -6.66 16.60 -7.75
CA ASN A 167 -7.53 16.48 -6.57
C ASN A 167 -6.77 16.61 -5.24
N ARG A 168 -5.45 16.82 -5.26
CA ARG A 168 -4.63 16.84 -4.03
C ARG A 168 -3.91 18.18 -3.87
N PRO A 169 -3.78 18.69 -2.62
CA PRO A 169 -2.90 19.81 -2.36
C PRO A 169 -1.44 19.41 -2.60
N LYS A 170 -0.65 20.33 -3.17
CA LYS A 170 0.71 20.06 -3.66
C LYS A 170 1.81 20.40 -2.66
N TYR A 171 1.49 21.18 -1.63
CA TYR A 171 2.42 21.56 -0.55
C TYR A 171 3.80 22.08 -0.99
N GLY A 172 3.90 22.70 -2.16
CA GLY A 172 5.14 23.26 -2.70
C GLY A 172 5.85 22.37 -3.71
N GLU A 173 5.37 21.16 -3.97
CA GLU A 173 5.85 20.30 -5.06
C GLU A 173 5.34 20.82 -6.43
N GLU A 174 6.25 20.98 -7.39
CA GLU A 174 5.92 21.30 -8.77
C GLU A 174 5.58 19.99 -9.53
N VAL A 175 4.29 19.79 -9.77
CA VAL A 175 3.72 18.57 -10.38
C VAL A 175 2.72 18.87 -11.50
N GLU A 176 2.59 20.14 -11.90
CA GLU A 176 1.72 20.56 -12.98
C GLU A 176 2.08 19.92 -14.32
N ASP A 177 3.37 19.65 -14.52
CA ASP A 177 3.95 19.01 -15.70
C ASP A 177 4.03 17.47 -15.57
N LEU A 178 3.68 16.91 -14.41
CA LEU A 178 3.61 15.47 -14.15
C LEU A 178 2.36 14.86 -14.81
N VAL A 179 2.32 14.88 -16.14
CA VAL A 179 1.12 14.52 -16.92
C VAL A 179 1.14 13.11 -17.49
N ASP A 180 2.30 12.45 -17.48
CA ASP A 180 2.50 11.13 -18.07
C ASP A 180 2.80 10.05 -17.01
N ILE A 181 2.21 8.88 -17.18
CA ILE A 181 2.40 7.74 -16.27
C ILE A 181 3.84 7.23 -16.28
N GLU A 182 4.57 7.41 -17.39
CA GLU A 182 6.00 7.09 -17.53
C GLU A 182 6.93 8.24 -17.09
N ASP A 183 6.43 9.30 -16.45
CA ASP A 183 7.29 10.31 -15.82
C ASP A 183 8.09 9.68 -14.67
N ILE A 184 9.40 9.96 -14.60
CA ILE A 184 10.28 9.36 -13.59
C ILE A 184 9.94 9.73 -12.16
N ARG A 185 9.22 10.83 -11.93
CA ARG A 185 8.68 11.18 -10.59
C ARG A 185 7.60 10.20 -10.15
N ASN A 186 6.95 9.49 -11.07
CA ASN A 186 6.05 8.37 -10.78
C ASN A 186 6.80 7.03 -10.64
N GLY A 187 8.14 7.01 -10.53
CA GLY A 187 8.87 5.76 -10.47
C GLY A 187 10.15 5.74 -9.67
N ILE A 188 10.63 4.53 -9.44
CA ILE A 188 11.87 4.26 -8.73
C ILE A 188 12.53 2.97 -9.24
N SER A 189 13.85 2.95 -9.25
CA SER A 189 14.67 1.79 -9.58
C SER A 189 14.81 0.89 -8.35
N GLU A 190 14.32 -0.34 -8.46
CA GLU A 190 14.20 -1.26 -7.32
C GLU A 190 14.47 -2.72 -7.70
N ASN A 191 14.48 -3.63 -6.72
CA ASN A 191 14.74 -5.05 -6.95
C ASN A 191 13.42 -5.84 -6.95
N PRO A 192 13.28 -6.91 -7.75
CA PRO A 192 11.99 -7.61 -7.93
C PRO A 192 11.22 -7.97 -6.64
N ASN A 193 11.91 -8.21 -5.52
CA ASN A 193 11.26 -8.51 -4.24
C ASN A 193 10.64 -7.28 -3.58
N ILE A 194 11.31 -6.11 -3.64
CA ILE A 194 10.73 -4.84 -3.19
C ILE A 194 9.50 -4.53 -4.02
N ARG A 195 9.58 -4.69 -5.34
CA ARG A 195 8.45 -4.53 -6.27
C ARG A 195 7.26 -5.34 -5.83
N MET A 196 7.47 -6.64 -5.63
CA MET A 196 6.42 -7.57 -5.27
C MET A 196 5.74 -7.16 -3.97
N ALA A 197 6.52 -6.82 -2.94
CA ALA A 197 5.98 -6.39 -1.66
C ALA A 197 5.29 -5.02 -1.73
N PHE A 198 5.77 -4.10 -2.57
CA PHE A 198 5.13 -2.81 -2.84
C PHE A 198 3.82 -3.00 -3.61
N ASP A 199 3.80 -3.86 -4.63
CA ASP A 199 2.60 -4.23 -5.41
C ASP A 199 1.52 -4.91 -4.55
N LEU A 200 1.92 -5.65 -3.52
CA LEU A 200 1.02 -6.20 -2.50
C LEU A 200 0.57 -5.18 -1.45
N ARG A 201 1.17 -3.98 -1.45
CA ARG A 201 1.00 -2.89 -0.47
C ARG A 201 1.49 -3.19 0.93
N HIS A 202 2.31 -4.23 1.08
CA HIS A 202 3.00 -4.54 2.33
C HIS A 202 4.12 -3.53 2.61
N LEU A 203 4.71 -2.99 1.55
CA LEU A 203 5.71 -1.93 1.59
C LEU A 203 5.12 -0.61 1.10
N VAL A 204 5.57 0.46 1.73
CA VAL A 204 5.34 1.84 1.34
C VAL A 204 6.63 2.62 1.44
N ILE A 205 6.66 3.80 0.83
CA ILE A 205 7.80 4.71 0.88
C ILE A 205 7.32 6.01 1.51
N LEU A 206 7.90 6.38 2.65
CA LEU A 206 7.64 7.62 3.37
C LEU A 206 8.68 8.68 2.97
N LYS A 207 8.23 9.78 2.37
CA LYS A 207 9.07 10.97 2.17
C LYS A 207 9.00 11.88 3.40
N THR A 208 10.14 12.30 3.94
CA THR A 208 10.25 13.35 4.97
C THR A 208 11.37 14.36 4.62
N PRO A 209 11.31 15.62 5.09
CA PRO A 209 10.15 16.21 5.77
C PRO A 209 8.95 16.30 4.83
N ASN A 210 7.77 16.18 5.39
CA ASN A 210 6.49 16.44 4.74
C ASN A 210 5.66 17.39 5.62
N HIS A 211 4.42 17.66 5.23
CA HIS A 211 3.55 18.60 5.93
C HIS A 211 3.33 18.28 7.42
N VAL A 212 3.45 17.01 7.83
CA VAL A 212 3.17 16.56 9.21
C VAL A 212 4.43 16.08 9.93
N LEU A 213 5.31 15.35 9.23
CA LEU A 213 6.46 14.65 9.81
C LEU A 213 7.78 15.27 9.36
N THR A 214 8.70 15.39 10.32
CA THR A 214 10.10 15.74 10.09
C THR A 214 10.96 14.48 9.97
N ASN A 215 12.21 14.63 9.52
CA ASN A 215 13.18 13.53 9.45
C ASN A 215 13.48 12.89 10.83
N MET A 216 13.27 13.64 11.91
CA MET A 216 13.51 13.20 13.29
C MET A 216 12.33 12.44 13.89
N ASP A 217 11.14 12.52 13.27
CA ASP A 217 9.97 11.76 13.71
C ASP A 217 10.01 10.30 13.20
N VAL A 218 10.92 9.97 12.27
CA VAL A 218 11.09 8.63 11.69
C VAL A 218 12.33 7.98 12.28
N PRO A 219 12.31 6.68 12.65
CA PRO A 219 13.50 6.01 13.17
C PRO A 219 14.71 6.13 12.23
N GLN A 220 15.89 5.99 12.82
CA GLN A 220 17.14 6.03 12.07
C GLN A 220 17.15 4.94 11.00
N ARG A 221 17.74 5.26 9.85
CA ARG A 221 17.85 4.32 8.73
C ARG A 221 18.53 3.01 9.14
N ALA A 222 18.04 1.90 8.61
CA ALA A 222 18.73 0.63 8.73
C ALA A 222 20.09 0.68 8.01
N GLU A 223 21.06 -0.05 8.56
CA GLU A 223 22.34 -0.27 7.89
C GLU A 223 22.13 -1.14 6.65
N ARG A 224 22.71 -0.74 5.53
CA ARG A 224 22.67 -1.55 4.31
C ARG A 224 23.58 -2.75 4.48
N ARG A 225 23.11 -3.92 4.04
CA ARG A 225 23.90 -5.17 4.01
C ARG A 225 25.03 -5.11 2.98
N SER A 226 24.83 -4.33 1.93
CA SER A 226 25.80 -4.13 0.85
C SER A 226 26.40 -2.73 0.94
N ALA A 227 27.69 -2.62 0.59
CA ALA A 227 28.33 -1.33 0.41
C ALA A 227 27.58 -0.52 -0.65
N MET A 228 27.39 0.76 -0.38
CA MET A 228 26.75 1.68 -1.32
C MET A 228 27.72 2.01 -2.45
N PRO A 229 27.29 1.99 -3.72
CA PRO A 229 28.12 2.46 -4.83
C PRO A 229 28.68 3.86 -4.60
N GLU A 230 29.90 4.13 -5.06
CA GLU A 230 30.57 5.43 -4.82
C GLU A 230 29.84 6.61 -5.46
N ASP A 231 29.05 6.37 -6.50
CA ASP A 231 28.33 7.36 -7.28
C ASP A 231 26.90 7.59 -6.81
N VAL A 232 26.48 7.00 -5.68
CA VAL A 232 25.17 7.28 -5.06
C VAL A 232 25.32 7.83 -3.65
N ALA A 233 24.36 8.63 -3.22
CA ALA A 233 24.31 9.22 -1.89
C ALA A 233 22.87 9.35 -1.41
N TYR A 234 22.72 9.41 -0.08
CA TYR A 234 21.46 9.83 0.53
C TYR A 234 21.26 11.33 0.25
N PRO A 235 20.01 11.78 0.02
CA PRO A 235 19.73 13.21 -0.02
C PRO A 235 20.06 13.88 1.33
N ASP A 236 20.54 15.12 1.31
CA ASP A 236 21.04 15.79 2.52
C ASP A 236 19.91 16.23 3.47
N ASN A 237 18.80 16.75 2.92
CA ASN A 237 17.74 17.41 3.68
C ASN A 237 16.41 16.63 3.70
N GLU A 238 16.37 15.48 3.04
CA GLU A 238 15.16 14.68 2.88
C GLU A 238 15.48 13.18 2.94
N ARG A 239 14.48 12.39 3.28
CA ARG A 239 14.58 10.94 3.38
C ARG A 239 13.43 10.32 2.61
N TYR A 240 13.73 9.25 1.87
CA TYR A 240 12.74 8.38 1.25
C TYR A 240 12.87 7.02 1.93
N THR A 241 12.03 6.78 2.93
CA THR A 241 12.17 5.66 3.85
C THR A 241 11.24 4.52 3.44
N LEU A 242 11.80 3.35 3.12
CA LEU A 242 11.04 2.14 2.84
C LEU A 242 10.53 1.52 4.15
N GLN A 243 9.22 1.33 4.24
CA GLN A 243 8.55 0.90 5.47
C GLN A 243 7.60 -0.26 5.23
N TRP A 244 7.62 -1.23 6.15
CA TRP A 244 6.70 -2.36 6.16
C TRP A 244 5.43 -2.00 6.96
N LEU A 245 4.28 -1.92 6.29
CA LEU A 245 2.98 -1.78 6.95
C LEU A 245 2.47 -3.10 7.51
N VAL A 246 2.86 -4.20 6.87
CA VAL A 246 2.61 -5.56 7.34
C VAL A 246 3.95 -6.19 7.62
N ILE A 247 4.20 -6.50 8.89
CA ILE A 247 5.43 -7.19 9.30
C ILE A 247 5.42 -8.57 8.61
N PRO A 248 6.36 -8.85 7.68
CA PRO A 248 6.37 -10.14 7.03
C PRO A 248 6.68 -11.23 8.06
N GLY A 249 5.79 -12.22 8.13
CA GLY A 249 5.98 -13.41 8.98
C GLY A 249 7.04 -14.36 8.42
N VAL A 250 7.39 -14.21 7.14
CA VAL A 250 8.43 -15.00 6.49
C VAL A 250 9.75 -14.24 6.53
N ALA A 251 10.77 -14.84 7.16
CA ALA A 251 12.12 -14.27 7.25
C ALA A 251 12.73 -13.95 5.87
N GLU A 252 12.30 -14.67 4.83
CA GLU A 252 12.75 -14.51 3.45
C GLU A 252 12.40 -13.13 2.87
N LEU A 253 11.23 -12.57 3.14
CA LEU A 253 10.90 -11.21 2.67
C LEU A 253 11.74 -10.14 3.38
N ARG A 254 12.08 -10.37 4.66
CA ARG A 254 13.03 -9.52 5.40
C ARG A 254 14.47 -9.67 4.91
N TYR A 255 14.77 -10.72 4.15
CA TYR A 255 16.11 -10.89 3.60
C TYR A 255 16.42 -9.83 2.52
N PHE A 256 15.39 -9.34 1.83
CA PHE A 256 15.57 -8.47 0.66
C PHE A 256 15.45 -6.98 0.97
N ALA A 257 14.71 -6.62 2.03
CA ALA A 257 14.58 -5.24 2.49
C ALA A 257 14.36 -5.21 4.00
N ASP A 258 15.31 -4.60 4.70
CA ASP A 258 15.16 -4.27 6.12
C ASP A 258 14.13 -3.14 6.30
N HIS A 259 13.53 -3.06 7.48
CA HIS A 259 12.60 -1.99 7.82
C HIS A 259 13.34 -0.65 7.97
N ASN A 260 12.72 0.45 7.56
CA ASN A 260 13.32 1.81 7.59
C ASN A 260 14.61 1.93 6.77
N MET A 261 14.66 1.35 5.57
CA MET A 261 15.77 1.58 4.65
C MET A 261 15.57 2.88 3.88
N ASP A 262 16.58 3.76 3.89
CA ASP A 262 16.54 5.01 3.14
C ASP A 262 17.02 4.80 1.69
N ALA A 263 16.34 5.45 0.75
CA ALA A 263 16.77 5.51 -0.65
C ALA A 263 18.04 6.37 -0.79
N ALA A 264 18.95 5.93 -1.65
CA ALA A 264 20.09 6.71 -2.13
C ALA A 264 19.97 6.83 -3.65
N PHE A 265 20.27 8.02 -4.16
CA PHE A 265 20.16 8.37 -5.57
C PHE A 265 21.54 8.69 -6.12
N LYS A 266 21.68 8.74 -7.44
CA LYS A 266 22.94 9.13 -8.08
C LYS A 266 23.36 10.52 -7.64
N LYS A 267 24.65 10.70 -7.34
CA LYS A 267 25.25 12.00 -7.05
C LYS A 267 25.19 12.89 -8.29
N GLU A 268 25.11 14.20 -8.06
CA GLU A 268 25.22 15.22 -9.13
C GLU A 268 24.18 15.06 -10.26
N THR A 269 23.06 14.38 -9.99
CA THR A 269 21.93 14.32 -10.93
C THR A 269 21.01 15.50 -10.71
N GLU A 270 20.57 16.13 -11.80
CA GLU A 270 19.54 17.17 -11.80
C GLU A 270 18.12 16.57 -12.00
N GLU A 271 18.03 15.26 -12.22
CA GLU A 271 16.76 14.57 -12.46
C GLU A 271 15.86 14.62 -11.21
N PRO A 272 14.56 14.93 -11.38
CA PRO A 272 13.65 15.03 -10.25
C PRO A 272 13.46 13.68 -9.54
N LYS A 273 13.51 13.72 -8.22
CA LYS A 273 13.27 12.57 -7.33
C LYS A 273 11.80 12.15 -7.36
N PRO A 274 11.45 10.96 -6.82
CA PRO A 274 10.08 10.50 -6.81
C PRO A 274 9.13 11.50 -6.13
N SER A 275 7.93 11.65 -6.68
CA SER A 275 6.96 12.66 -6.27
C SER A 275 6.45 12.42 -4.86
N GLU A 276 6.52 13.42 -3.99
CA GLU A 276 6.02 13.28 -2.62
C GLU A 276 4.50 13.11 -2.58
N LEU A 277 3.75 13.82 -3.43
CA LEU A 277 2.31 13.69 -3.54
C LEU A 277 1.90 12.25 -3.89
N LEU A 278 2.57 11.64 -4.87
CA LEU A 278 2.26 10.26 -5.28
C LEU A 278 2.63 9.24 -4.20
N LEU A 279 3.76 9.45 -3.52
CA LEU A 279 4.20 8.59 -2.42
C LEU A 279 3.20 8.63 -1.25
N HIS A 280 2.77 9.82 -0.84
CA HIS A 280 1.78 10.00 0.23
C HIS A 280 0.40 9.46 -0.15
N TYR A 281 -0.01 9.63 -1.41
CA TYR A 281 -1.23 9.04 -1.93
C TYR A 281 -1.19 7.50 -1.85
N ASN A 282 -0.09 6.89 -2.31
CA ASN A 282 0.12 5.45 -2.23
C ASN A 282 0.15 4.97 -0.77
N TYR A 283 0.80 5.72 0.12
CA TYR A 283 0.87 5.43 1.55
C TYR A 283 -0.52 5.33 2.19
N GLY A 284 -1.36 6.37 1.99
CA GLY A 284 -2.73 6.37 2.52
C GLY A 284 -3.55 5.20 1.98
N ALA A 285 -3.42 4.91 0.68
CA ALA A 285 -4.12 3.81 0.06
C ALA A 285 -3.65 2.43 0.57
N ALA A 286 -2.36 2.23 0.78
CA ALA A 286 -1.81 1.03 1.38
C ALA A 286 -2.28 0.85 2.83
N ALA A 287 -2.28 1.92 3.63
CA ALA A 287 -2.76 1.90 5.01
C ALA A 287 -4.25 1.49 5.08
N VAL A 288 -5.10 2.08 4.25
CA VAL A 288 -6.53 1.73 4.19
C VAL A 288 -6.72 0.29 3.73
N ARG A 289 -5.93 -0.21 2.77
CA ARG A 289 -6.01 -1.62 2.34
C ARG A 289 -5.74 -2.60 3.48
N HIS A 290 -4.83 -2.27 4.40
CA HIS A 290 -4.40 -3.18 5.46
C HIS A 290 -5.13 -3.01 6.78
N TRP A 291 -5.55 -1.79 7.10
CA TRP A 291 -6.12 -1.44 8.40
C TRP A 291 -7.53 -0.87 8.30
N GLY A 292 -8.02 -0.60 7.09
CA GLY A 292 -9.26 0.13 6.87
C GLY A 292 -10.51 -0.73 7.02
N HIS A 293 -11.49 -0.19 7.73
CA HIS A 293 -12.85 -0.69 7.89
C HIS A 293 -13.84 0.34 7.37
N GLY A 294 -15.04 -0.06 6.94
CA GLY A 294 -16.04 0.91 6.44
C GLY A 294 -15.63 1.65 5.16
N MET A 295 -14.73 1.09 4.35
CA MET A 295 -14.16 1.74 3.16
C MET A 295 -15.17 2.02 2.02
N GLY A 296 -16.42 1.57 2.16
CA GLY A 296 -17.49 1.81 1.18
C GLY A 296 -17.68 3.30 0.87
N VAL A 297 -17.51 4.17 1.86
CA VAL A 297 -17.60 5.63 1.68
C VAL A 297 -16.59 6.21 0.70
N LEU A 298 -15.42 5.59 0.55
CA LEU A 298 -14.43 6.01 -0.45
C LEU A 298 -14.83 5.59 -1.86
N GLN A 299 -15.59 4.50 -1.99
CA GLN A 299 -16.03 3.96 -3.28
C GLN A 299 -17.29 4.66 -3.81
N GLU A 300 -18.18 5.08 -2.92
CA GLU A 300 -19.49 5.65 -3.24
C GLU A 300 -19.47 7.16 -3.50
N ARG A 301 -18.29 7.75 -3.74
CA ARG A 301 -18.16 9.20 -3.99
C ARG A 301 -18.75 9.55 -5.37
N PRO A 302 -19.92 10.22 -5.45
CA PRO A 302 -20.63 10.42 -6.72
C PRO A 302 -19.90 11.41 -7.65
N ASN A 303 -18.98 12.22 -7.09
CA ASN A 303 -18.41 13.38 -7.78
C ASN A 303 -16.96 13.19 -8.23
N LEU A 304 -16.31 12.04 -7.99
CA LEU A 304 -14.98 11.82 -8.58
C LEU A 304 -15.13 11.26 -10.00
N PRO A 305 -14.73 12.02 -11.04
CA PRO A 305 -14.74 11.50 -12.39
C PRO A 305 -13.68 10.40 -12.49
N ARG A 306 -14.12 9.14 -12.37
CA ARG A 306 -13.24 8.00 -12.64
C ARG A 306 -13.01 7.94 -14.14
N PRO A 307 -11.75 7.89 -14.61
CA PRO A 307 -11.46 7.67 -16.01
C PRO A 307 -12.24 6.43 -16.47
N THR A 308 -13.00 6.57 -17.56
CA THR A 308 -13.63 5.42 -18.19
C THR A 308 -12.49 4.49 -18.56
N GLY A 309 -12.35 3.40 -17.80
CA GLY A 309 -11.25 2.46 -17.98
C GLY A 309 -11.13 2.10 -19.46
N PRO A 310 -9.92 1.88 -19.98
CA PRO A 310 -9.70 1.66 -21.40
C PRO A 310 -10.73 0.63 -21.88
N VAL A 311 -11.60 1.05 -22.81
CA VAL A 311 -12.65 0.20 -23.36
C VAL A 311 -11.92 -0.92 -24.08
N ARG A 312 -11.66 -2.02 -23.37
CA ARG A 312 -10.92 -3.15 -23.94
C ARG A 312 -11.67 -3.58 -25.18
N THR A 313 -11.06 -3.37 -26.33
CA THR A 313 -11.69 -3.77 -27.58
C THR A 313 -11.87 -5.29 -27.54
N ARG A 314 -12.93 -5.81 -28.19
CA ARG A 314 -13.17 -7.26 -28.24
C ARG A 314 -11.95 -8.05 -28.75
N LYS A 315 -11.12 -7.41 -29.59
CA LYS A 315 -9.83 -7.93 -30.09
C LYS A 315 -8.78 -8.05 -28.98
N GLU A 316 -8.60 -7.03 -28.15
CA GLU A 316 -7.67 -7.07 -27.00
C GLU A 316 -8.09 -8.11 -25.97
N ARG A 317 -9.40 -8.24 -25.72
CA ARG A 317 -9.93 -9.26 -24.81
C ARG A 317 -9.63 -10.67 -25.32
N SER A 318 -9.77 -10.89 -26.62
CA SER A 318 -9.46 -12.18 -27.27
C SER A 318 -7.96 -12.46 -27.31
N ALA A 319 -7.13 -11.43 -27.50
CA ALA A 319 -5.67 -11.55 -27.47
C ALA A 319 -5.16 -11.84 -26.05
N ALA A 320 -5.72 -11.21 -25.02
CA ALA A 320 -5.40 -11.49 -23.61
C ALA A 320 -5.78 -12.93 -23.23
N ILE A 321 -6.96 -13.42 -23.67
CA ILE A 321 -7.38 -14.82 -23.46
C ILE A 321 -6.39 -15.78 -24.14
N ARG A 322 -6.04 -15.54 -25.42
CA ARG A 322 -5.07 -16.37 -26.15
C ARG A 322 -3.65 -16.32 -25.57
N LYS A 323 -3.25 -15.19 -24.96
CA LYS A 323 -1.95 -15.05 -24.31
C LYS A 323 -1.92 -15.82 -22.98
N ARG A 324 -3.01 -15.79 -22.22
CA ARG A 324 -3.20 -16.57 -20.99
C ARG A 324 -3.12 -18.08 -21.24
N ASP A 325 -3.67 -18.57 -22.36
CA ASP A 325 -3.56 -19.98 -22.76
C ASP A 325 -2.14 -20.38 -23.20
N ARG A 326 -1.27 -19.41 -23.54
CA ARG A 326 0.12 -19.67 -23.97
C ARG A 326 1.15 -19.57 -22.85
N THR A 327 0.90 -18.78 -21.80
CA THR A 327 1.82 -18.59 -20.67
C THR A 327 1.66 -19.61 -19.54
N GLN A 328 0.86 -20.66 -19.71
CA GLN A 328 0.59 -21.69 -18.69
C GLN A 328 1.82 -22.56 -18.30
N GLY A 329 3.04 -22.19 -18.71
CA GLY A 329 4.30 -22.82 -18.32
C GLY A 329 5.35 -21.86 -17.74
N GLU A 330 5.02 -20.57 -17.59
CA GLU A 330 5.91 -19.55 -17.03
C GLU A 330 5.31 -19.09 -15.70
N TRP A 331 6.07 -19.22 -14.61
CA TRP A 331 5.60 -18.91 -13.25
C TRP A 331 5.17 -17.45 -13.20
N ASP A 332 3.89 -17.19 -12.98
CA ASP A 332 3.40 -15.81 -12.83
C ASP A 332 3.52 -15.34 -11.37
N ALA A 333 3.26 -14.06 -11.12
CA ALA A 333 3.36 -13.50 -9.77
C ALA A 333 2.40 -14.19 -8.78
N ASP A 334 1.25 -14.69 -9.26
CA ASP A 334 0.33 -15.48 -8.44
C ASP A 334 0.97 -16.83 -8.12
N ASP A 335 1.67 -17.49 -9.04
CA ASP A 335 2.43 -18.73 -8.77
C ASP A 335 3.59 -18.52 -7.79
N ILE A 336 4.28 -17.38 -7.85
CA ILE A 336 5.36 -17.02 -6.91
C ILE A 336 4.77 -16.76 -5.52
N VAL A 337 3.69 -16.00 -5.43
CA VAL A 337 2.98 -15.75 -4.16
C VAL A 337 2.39 -17.06 -3.62
N LEU A 338 1.79 -17.89 -4.49
CA LEU A 338 1.28 -19.21 -4.13
C LEU A 338 2.43 -20.09 -3.64
N PHE A 339 3.60 -20.05 -4.25
CA PHE A 339 4.78 -20.81 -3.85
C PHE A 339 5.32 -20.37 -2.48
N PHE A 340 5.44 -19.06 -2.24
CA PHE A 340 5.87 -18.56 -0.93
C PHE A 340 4.82 -18.83 0.16
N TRP A 341 3.53 -18.68 -0.13
CA TRP A 341 2.44 -18.98 0.81
C TRP A 341 2.32 -20.49 1.06
N ALA A 342 2.46 -21.29 0.00
CA ALA A 342 2.43 -22.76 0.01
C ALA A 342 3.52 -23.38 0.87
N ASN A 343 4.70 -22.73 0.90
CA ASN A 343 5.89 -23.26 1.57
C ASN A 343 6.12 -22.69 2.97
N THR A 344 5.20 -21.86 3.49
CA THR A 344 5.25 -21.49 4.92
C THR A 344 5.15 -22.74 5.80
N PRO A 345 5.81 -22.78 6.98
CA PRO A 345 5.69 -23.92 7.91
C PRO A 345 4.23 -24.23 8.27
N ALA A 346 3.39 -23.21 8.47
CA ALA A 346 1.97 -23.38 8.76
C ALA A 346 1.17 -23.94 7.58
N ALA A 347 1.48 -23.55 6.33
CA ALA A 347 0.84 -24.13 5.16
C ALA A 347 1.31 -25.56 4.88
N ARG A 348 2.59 -25.87 5.14
CA ARG A 348 3.12 -27.24 5.11
C ARG A 348 2.43 -28.12 6.14
N GLU A 349 2.21 -27.61 7.34
CA GLU A 349 1.52 -28.33 8.41
C GLU A 349 0.03 -28.58 8.09
N ARG A 350 -0.68 -27.58 7.57
CA ARG A 350 -2.07 -27.77 7.09
C ARG A 350 -2.15 -28.84 6.00
N ARG A 351 -1.19 -28.83 5.06
CA ARG A 351 -1.11 -29.85 3.99
C ARG A 351 -0.80 -31.24 4.52
N ARG A 352 0.12 -31.34 5.48
CA ARG A 352 0.43 -32.61 6.16
C ARG A 352 -0.81 -33.16 6.83
N LYS A 353 -1.54 -32.31 7.55
CA LYS A 353 -2.81 -32.68 8.19
C LYS A 353 -3.88 -33.10 7.19
N GLU A 354 -4.09 -32.35 6.11
CA GLU A 354 -5.03 -32.72 5.03
C GLU A 354 -4.63 -34.04 4.33
N GLN A 355 -3.33 -34.29 4.13
CA GLN A 355 -2.85 -35.56 3.60
C GLN A 355 -3.09 -36.72 4.57
N GLU A 356 -2.85 -36.52 5.86
CA GLU A 356 -3.15 -37.52 6.90
C GLU A 356 -4.63 -37.84 6.96
N GLU A 357 -5.50 -36.82 6.97
CA GLU A 357 -6.95 -36.97 6.95
C GLU A 357 -7.43 -37.68 5.67
N ARG A 358 -6.87 -37.32 4.50
CA ARG A 358 -7.20 -37.97 3.22
C ARG A 358 -6.73 -39.42 3.17
N THR A 359 -5.55 -39.73 3.70
CA THR A 359 -5.04 -41.10 3.79
C THR A 359 -5.92 -41.94 4.72
N GLN A 360 -6.26 -41.41 5.90
CA GLN A 360 -7.18 -42.08 6.83
C GLN A 360 -8.55 -42.32 6.21
N TYR A 361 -9.10 -41.34 5.48
CA TYR A 361 -10.35 -41.48 4.74
C TYR A 361 -10.28 -42.61 3.69
N MET A 362 -9.18 -42.68 2.92
CA MET A 362 -8.99 -43.72 1.91
C MET A 362 -8.81 -45.12 2.51
N GLU A 363 -8.15 -45.23 3.67
CA GLU A 363 -8.01 -46.50 4.40
C GLU A 363 -9.34 -46.97 4.99
N ALA A 364 -10.10 -46.07 5.61
CA ALA A 364 -11.44 -46.36 6.11
C ALA A 364 -12.37 -46.79 4.96
N TRP A 365 -12.29 -46.12 3.80
CA TRP A 365 -13.04 -46.51 2.61
C TRP A 365 -12.65 -47.90 2.12
N ARG A 366 -11.35 -48.24 2.06
CA ARG A 366 -10.89 -49.59 1.67
C ARG A 366 -11.39 -50.68 2.61
N GLN A 367 -11.47 -50.41 3.91
CA GLN A 367 -11.95 -51.39 4.90
C GLN A 367 -13.48 -51.55 4.88
N GLY A 368 -14.22 -50.51 4.47
CA GLY A 368 -15.69 -50.54 4.40
C GLY A 368 -16.27 -51.17 3.13
N VAL A 369 -15.45 -51.42 2.10
CA VAL A 369 -15.87 -52.18 0.91
C VAL A 369 -15.65 -53.66 1.20
N GLU A 370 -16.62 -54.31 1.83
CA GLU A 370 -16.64 -55.77 1.91
C GLU A 370 -16.67 -56.34 0.48
N PRO A 371 -15.78 -57.29 0.14
CA PRO A 371 -15.87 -57.98 -1.13
C PRO A 371 -17.18 -58.79 -1.13
N THR A 372 -18.13 -58.38 -1.96
CA THR A 372 -19.31 -59.18 -2.29
C THR A 372 -18.81 -60.49 -2.87
N ALA A 373 -18.87 -61.55 -2.06
CA ALA A 373 -18.54 -62.89 -2.49
C ALA A 373 -19.65 -63.38 -3.42
N ASP A 374 -19.28 -63.69 -4.67
CA ASP A 374 -20.09 -64.45 -5.64
C ASP A 374 -20.18 -65.93 -5.25
#